data_AF-A0A845CFB4-F1
#
_entry.id   AF-A0A845CFB4-F1
#
_cell.length_a   1.000
_cell.length_b   1.000
_cell.length_c   1.000
_cell.angle_alpha   90.00
_cell.angle_beta   90.00
_cell.angle_gamma   90.00
#
_symmetry.space_group_name_H-M   'P 1'
#
loop_
_entity.id
_entity.type
_entity.pdbx_description
1 polymer ?
#
loop_
_entity_poly.entity_id
_entity_poly.type
_entity_poly.pdbx_seq_one_letter_code
_entity_poly.pdbx_strand_id
1 'polypeptide(L)'
;MPDTESRTATRHPMDPRRGENLSPMFQAFLCWLLELPPMTEPAITGVALAGDSVLAATDADPLFNAHLGSLADFARNIRGWGEACGADAATVEGLVTKLRGAGRT
;
A
#
# COMPACT_ATOMS: atom_id res chain seq x y z
N MET A 1 27.57 25.61 -6.42
CA MET A 1 26.61 24.74 -5.70
C MET A 1 25.25 25.42 -5.78
N PRO A 2 24.40 25.13 -6.78
CA PRO A 2 23.05 25.65 -6.75
C PRO A 2 22.13 24.65 -6.04
N ASP A 3 21.57 25.12 -4.94
CA ASP A 3 20.20 24.94 -4.48
C ASP A 3 19.59 23.54 -4.65
N THR A 4 19.68 22.77 -3.57
CA THR A 4 18.76 21.68 -3.24
C THR A 4 17.36 22.26 -3.09
N GLU A 5 16.67 22.46 -4.22
CA GLU A 5 15.22 22.52 -4.22
C GLU A 5 14.73 21.17 -3.67
N SER A 6 14.47 21.13 -2.36
CA SER A 6 13.53 20.19 -1.78
C SER A 6 12.20 20.42 -2.48
N ARG A 7 12.04 19.77 -3.63
CA ARG A 7 10.74 19.41 -4.18
C ARG A 7 10.01 18.78 -3.01
N THR A 8 9.07 19.51 -2.41
CA THR A 8 7.97 18.96 -1.66
C THR A 8 7.27 18.02 -2.63
N ALA A 9 7.79 16.80 -2.76
CA ALA A 9 7.13 15.73 -3.47
C ALA A 9 5.74 15.68 -2.87
N THR A 10 4.75 16.09 -3.66
CA THR A 10 3.37 16.20 -3.21
C THR A 10 3.01 14.84 -2.65
N ARG A 11 2.91 14.73 -1.33
CA ARG A 11 2.67 13.44 -0.67
C ARG A 11 1.39 12.88 -1.26
N HIS A 12 1.40 11.61 -1.63
CA HIS A 12 0.24 10.96 -2.23
C HIS A 12 -1.01 11.25 -1.37
N PRO A 13 -2.18 11.55 -1.95
CA PRO A 13 -3.37 11.90 -1.17
C PRO A 13 -3.73 10.82 -0.14
N MET A 14 -3.39 9.56 -0.42
CA MET A 14 -3.63 8.42 0.49
C MET A 14 -2.39 8.00 1.30
N ASP A 15 -1.36 8.84 1.44
CA ASP A 15 -0.15 8.53 2.23
C ASP A 15 -0.55 8.08 3.67
N PRO A 16 -0.20 6.85 4.10
CA PRO A 16 -0.59 6.31 5.39
C PRO A 16 -0.06 7.11 6.58
N ARG A 17 0.98 7.95 6.39
CA ARG A 17 1.49 8.88 7.42
C ARG A 17 0.46 9.92 7.86
N ARG A 18 -0.62 10.09 7.10
CA ARG A 18 -1.74 10.99 7.44
C ARG A 18 -2.74 10.35 8.40
N GLY A 19 -2.68 9.04 8.62
CA GLY A 19 -3.62 8.29 9.45
C GLY A 19 -3.04 7.93 10.80
N GLU A 20 -3.70 8.37 11.88
CA GLU A 20 -3.28 8.04 13.25
C GLU A 20 -3.74 6.64 13.71
N ASN A 21 -4.76 6.06 13.04
CA ASN A 21 -5.46 4.84 13.49
C ASN A 21 -5.40 3.67 12.49
N LEU A 22 -4.41 3.66 11.59
CA LEU A 22 -4.21 2.51 10.69
C LEU A 22 -3.45 1.41 11.40
N SER A 23 -3.84 0.15 11.20
CA SER A 23 -3.03 -0.97 11.71
C SER A 23 -1.64 -0.96 11.06
N PRO A 24 -0.57 -1.35 11.78
CA PRO A 24 0.77 -1.39 11.20
C PRO A 24 0.85 -2.18 9.89
N MET A 25 0.16 -3.33 9.81
CA MET A 25 0.10 -4.16 8.61
C MET A 25 -0.55 -3.44 7.42
N PHE A 26 -1.65 -2.71 7.65
CA PHE A 26 -2.30 -1.97 6.56
C PHE A 26 -1.47 -0.74 6.14
N GLN A 27 -0.77 -0.09 7.07
CA GLN A 27 0.20 0.97 6.75
C GLN A 27 1.34 0.43 5.87
N ALA A 28 1.93 -0.71 6.24
CA ALA A 28 2.97 -1.38 5.46
C ALA A 28 2.50 -1.69 4.04
N PHE A 29 1.28 -2.22 3.93
CA PHE A 29 0.67 -2.55 2.65
C PHE A 29 0.43 -1.29 1.80
N LEU A 30 -0.08 -0.21 2.39
CA LEU A 30 -0.26 1.05 1.67
C LEU A 30 1.08 1.63 1.21
N CYS A 31 2.14 1.52 2.01
CA CYS A 31 3.48 1.96 1.60
C CYS A 31 3.94 1.19 0.35
N TRP A 32 3.80 -0.14 0.35
CA TRP A 32 4.10 -0.96 -0.83
C TRP A 32 3.25 -0.56 -2.04
N LEU A 33 1.93 -0.45 -1.85
CA LEU A 33 0.98 -0.17 -2.93
C LEU A 33 1.23 1.20 -3.58
N LEU A 34 1.59 2.19 -2.76
CA LEU A 34 1.86 3.57 -3.17
C LEU A 34 3.33 3.83 -3.56
N GLU A 35 4.18 2.80 -3.53
CA GLU A 35 5.63 2.93 -3.78
C GLU A 35 6.30 3.96 -2.86
N LEU A 36 5.85 4.03 -1.61
CA LEU A 36 6.41 4.92 -0.59
C LEU A 36 7.51 4.19 0.20
N PRO A 37 8.49 4.94 0.78
CA PRO A 37 9.45 4.36 1.69
C PRO A 37 8.75 3.63 2.84
N PRO A 38 9.22 2.43 3.22
CA PRO A 38 8.55 1.62 4.22
C PRO A 38 8.49 2.32 5.57
N MET A 39 7.46 2.01 6.35
CA MET A 39 7.19 2.61 7.65
C MET A 39 7.17 1.60 8.80
N THR A 40 7.26 0.31 8.48
CA THR A 40 7.19 -0.78 9.44
C THR A 40 8.38 -1.69 9.28
N GLU A 41 8.71 -2.38 10.37
CA GLU A 41 9.68 -3.46 10.41
C GLU A 41 8.93 -4.73 10.87
N PRO A 42 8.89 -5.81 10.07
CA PRO A 42 9.44 -5.93 8.72
C PRO A 42 8.63 -5.12 7.68
N ALA A 43 9.29 -4.67 6.60
CA ALA A 43 8.66 -3.96 5.49
C ALA A 43 8.06 -4.92 4.47
N ILE A 44 6.93 -4.58 3.84
CA ILE A 44 6.39 -5.35 2.71
C ILE A 44 7.19 -5.01 1.44
N THR A 45 7.83 -6.02 0.85
CA THR A 45 8.65 -5.91 -0.36
C THR A 45 7.94 -6.45 -1.60
N GLY A 46 6.96 -7.32 -1.42
CA GLY A 46 6.15 -7.88 -2.50
C GLY A 46 4.78 -8.30 -2.03
N VAL A 47 3.81 -8.25 -2.95
CA VAL A 47 2.47 -8.81 -2.75
C VAL A 47 2.12 -9.72 -3.92
N ALA A 48 1.53 -10.88 -3.60
CA ALA A 48 1.02 -11.85 -4.56
C ALA A 48 -0.42 -12.22 -4.20
N LEU A 49 -1.17 -12.64 -5.22
CA LEU A 49 -2.54 -13.16 -5.07
C LEU A 49 -2.55 -14.67 -5.31
N ALA A 50 -3.09 -15.41 -4.35
CA ALA A 50 -3.32 -16.85 -4.44
C ALA A 50 -4.82 -17.13 -4.28
N GLY A 51 -5.54 -17.17 -5.40
CA GLY A 51 -7.01 -17.13 -5.38
C GLY A 51 -7.49 -15.79 -4.80
N ASP A 52 -8.28 -15.85 -3.74
CA ASP A 52 -8.78 -14.66 -3.03
C ASP A 52 -7.84 -14.18 -1.92
N SER A 53 -6.75 -14.90 -1.63
CA SER A 53 -5.80 -14.54 -0.57
C SER A 53 -4.74 -13.56 -1.05
N VAL A 54 -4.49 -12.53 -0.24
CA VAL A 54 -3.37 -11.60 -0.38
C VAL A 54 -2.22 -12.10 0.48
N LEU A 55 -1.11 -12.43 -0.18
CA LEU A 55 0.13 -12.88 0.45
C LEU A 55 1.19 -11.80 0.30
N ALA A 56 2.04 -11.65 1.32
CA ALA A 56 3.12 -10.67 1.30
C ALA A 56 4.47 -11.32 1.56
N ALA A 57 5.45 -10.91 0.76
CA ALA A 57 6.86 -11.03 1.07
C ALA A 57 7.29 -9.81 1.86
N THR A 58 8.19 -10.01 2.81
CA THR A 58 8.82 -8.95 3.58
C THR A 58 10.33 -8.94 3.37
N ASP A 59 11.00 -7.91 3.90
CA ASP A 59 12.46 -7.86 3.99
C ASP A 59 13.04 -8.95 4.92
N ALA A 60 12.30 -9.37 5.94
CA ALA A 60 12.67 -10.47 6.83
C ALA A 60 12.33 -11.86 6.27
N ASP A 61 11.26 -12.01 5.48
CA ASP A 61 10.85 -13.26 4.84
C ASP A 61 10.39 -13.02 3.39
N PRO A 62 11.24 -13.32 2.39
CA PRO A 62 10.94 -13.06 0.99
C PRO A 62 10.00 -14.09 0.34
N LEU A 63 9.54 -15.13 1.05
CA LEU A 63 8.86 -16.28 0.47
C LEU A 63 7.32 -16.17 0.40
N PHE A 64 6.75 -14.97 0.52
CA PHE A 64 5.29 -14.75 0.49
C PHE A 64 4.49 -15.54 1.55
N ASN A 65 5.08 -15.83 2.71
CA ASN A 65 4.44 -16.61 3.76
C ASN A 65 3.43 -15.80 4.61
N ALA A 66 3.46 -14.47 4.54
CA ALA A 66 2.58 -13.64 5.35
C ALA A 66 1.19 -13.51 4.69
N HIS A 67 0.19 -14.21 5.24
CA HIS A 67 -1.21 -14.05 4.83
C HIS A 67 -1.79 -12.77 5.44
N LEU A 68 -2.11 -11.79 4.58
CA LEU A 68 -2.64 -10.50 5.02
C LEU A 68 -4.17 -10.49 5.13
N GLY A 69 -4.86 -11.35 4.39
CA GLY A 69 -6.32 -11.40 4.32
C GLY A 69 -6.85 -11.58 2.90
N SER A 70 -8.13 -11.25 2.68
CA SER A 70 -8.76 -11.41 1.37
C SER A 70 -8.60 -10.19 0.46
N LEU A 71 -8.58 -10.42 -0.86
CA LEU A 71 -8.57 -9.37 -1.87
C LEU A 71 -9.78 -8.42 -1.71
N ALA A 72 -10.94 -8.97 -1.37
CA ALA A 72 -12.17 -8.21 -1.16
C ALA A 72 -12.04 -7.25 0.04
N ASP A 73 -11.47 -7.72 1.15
CA ASP A 73 -11.25 -6.89 2.33
C ASP A 73 -10.25 -5.77 2.06
N PHE A 74 -9.14 -6.07 1.38
CA PHE A 74 -8.17 -5.05 1.01
C PHE A 74 -8.75 -4.01 0.05
N ALA A 75 -9.51 -4.43 -0.97
CA ALA A 75 -10.18 -3.50 -1.87
C ALA A 75 -11.19 -2.60 -1.13
N ARG A 76 -11.93 -3.15 -0.15
CA ARG A 76 -12.82 -2.37 0.71
C ARG A 76 -12.04 -1.37 1.57
N ASN A 77 -10.93 -1.80 2.17
CA ASN A 77 -10.11 -0.94 3.04
C ASN A 77 -9.41 0.17 2.25
N ILE A 78 -8.94 -0.09 1.03
CA ILE A 78 -8.39 0.96 0.13
C ILE A 78 -9.46 2.01 -0.16
N ARG A 79 -10.70 1.60 -0.47
CA ARG A 79 -11.80 2.54 -0.71
C ARG A 79 -12.14 3.37 0.52
N GLY A 80 -12.31 2.72 1.67
CA GLY A 80 -12.59 3.42 2.93
C GLY A 80 -11.47 4.39 3.32
N TRP A 81 -10.21 4.02 3.09
CA TRP A 81 -9.08 4.90 3.32
C TRP A 81 -9.05 6.07 2.33
N GLY A 82 -9.38 5.82 1.06
CA GLY A 82 -9.52 6.85 0.03
C GLY A 82 -10.56 7.90 0.39
N GLU A 83 -11.73 7.45 0.84
CA GLU A 83 -12.80 8.34 1.33
C GLU A 83 -12.33 9.17 2.53
N ALA A 84 -11.71 8.55 3.53
CA ALA A 84 -11.19 9.26 4.70
C ALA A 84 -10.11 10.30 4.35
N CYS A 85 -9.35 10.06 3.27
CA CYS A 85 -8.33 10.98 2.78
C CYS A 85 -8.87 12.07 1.84
N GLY A 86 -10.13 11.98 1.40
CA GLY A 86 -10.69 12.82 0.34
C GLY A 86 -10.04 12.59 -1.03
N ALA A 87 -9.57 11.37 -1.30
CA ALA A 87 -9.03 10.99 -2.60
C ALA A 87 -10.15 10.82 -3.64
N ASP A 88 -9.87 11.16 -4.90
CA ASP A 88 -10.83 10.98 -5.98
C ASP A 88 -11.01 9.49 -6.34
N ALA A 89 -12.17 9.15 -6.91
CA ALA A 89 -12.52 7.78 -7.24
C ALA A 89 -11.58 7.11 -8.26
N ALA A 90 -11.00 7.88 -9.20
CA ALA A 90 -10.10 7.33 -10.20
C ALA A 90 -8.77 6.90 -9.57
N THR A 91 -8.23 7.70 -8.66
CA THR A 91 -7.07 7.35 -7.83
C THR A 91 -7.33 6.06 -7.06
N VAL A 92 -8.47 5.98 -6.35
CA VAL A 92 -8.82 4.81 -5.53
C VAL A 92 -8.97 3.54 -6.38
N GLU A 93 -9.72 3.59 -7.48
CA GLU A 93 -9.93 2.42 -8.35
C GLU A 93 -8.65 2.03 -9.12
N GLY A 94 -7.77 2.98 -9.40
CA GLY A 94 -6.42 2.71 -9.92
C GLY A 94 -5.61 1.85 -8.96
N LEU A 95 -5.63 2.16 -7.66
CA LEU A 95 -4.95 1.39 -6.62
C LEU A 95 -5.58 0.00 -6.42
N VAL A 96 -6.91 -0.12 -6.45
CA VAL A 96 -7.59 -1.42 -6.41
C VAL A 96 -7.23 -2.26 -7.63
N THR A 97 -7.11 -1.63 -8.81
CA THR A 97 -6.68 -2.30 -10.05
C THR A 97 -5.23 -2.78 -9.94
N LYS A 98 -4.33 -1.94 -9.39
CA LYS A 98 -2.93 -2.33 -9.10
C LYS A 98 -2.87 -3.53 -8.17
N LEU A 99 -3.65 -3.55 -7.08
CA LEU A 99 -3.74 -4.69 -6.19
C LEU A 99 -4.20 -5.96 -6.91
N ARG A 100 -5.25 -5.88 -7.76
CA ARG A 100 -5.74 -7.03 -8.55
C ARG A 100 -4.73 -7.57 -9.56
N GLY A 101 -3.80 -6.72 -10.00
CA GLY A 101 -2.67 -7.07 -10.86
C GLY A 101 -1.43 -7.55 -10.11
N ALA A 102 -1.42 -7.54 -8.78
CA ALA A 102 -0.25 -7.90 -7.99
C ALA A 102 0.21 -9.34 -8.28
N GLY A 103 1.52 -9.51 -8.47
CA GLY A 103 2.13 -10.81 -8.80
C GLY A 103 1.99 -11.25 -10.26
N ARG A 104 1.38 -10.44 -11.13
CA ARG A 104 1.37 -10.70 -12.59
C ARG A 104 2.53 -9.94 -13.23
N THR A 105 3.68 -10.60 -13.38
CA THR A 105 4.80 -10.16 -14.22
C THR A 105 4.55 -10.54 -15.67
#